data_AF-A0A0Q6V967-F1
#
_entry.id   AF-A0A0Q6V967-F1
#
_cell.length_a   1.000
_cell.length_b   1.000
_cell.length_c   1.000
_cell.angle_alpha   90.00
_cell.angle_beta   90.00
_cell.angle_gamma   90.00
#
_symmetry.space_group_name_H-M   'P 1'
#
loop_
_entity.id
_entity.type
_entity.pdbx_description
1 polymer ?
#
loop_
_entity_poly.entity_id
_entity_poly.type
_entity_poly.pdbx_seq_one_letter_code
_entity_poly.pdbx_strand_id
1 'polypeptide(L)'
;MATVLAVIAAALVVFLAVWIGRAVAGYSVTPFEQQDSTTVTVGSRGVAIWVSPQDAPTSCSATDLDTQRPALHGSSSTVTVTDGGRTWSRVGIVKGEPGSTHLVRCNPTGEFGYADNPRIGRYVLYGVVGGALAALSGIAAFVIVLVVAIKRNRKPRPA
;
A
#
# COMPACT_ATOMS: atom_id res chain seq x y z
N MET A 1 -32.41 -18.94 -10.64
CA MET A 1 -31.75 -17.67 -11.03
C MET A 1 -31.27 -16.86 -9.82
N ALA A 2 -32.10 -16.60 -8.79
CA ALA A 2 -31.69 -15.81 -7.63
C ALA A 2 -30.50 -16.40 -6.82
N THR A 3 -30.44 -17.72 -6.70
CA THR A 3 -29.34 -18.44 -6.04
C THR A 3 -28.01 -18.30 -6.78
N VAL A 4 -28.03 -18.32 -8.11
CA VAL A 4 -26.83 -18.16 -8.96
C VAL A 4 -26.26 -16.73 -8.81
N LEU A 5 -27.13 -15.72 -8.81
CA LEU A 5 -26.73 -14.32 -8.60
C LEU A 5 -26.14 -14.09 -7.20
N ALA A 6 -26.70 -14.71 -6.16
CA ALA A 6 -26.18 -14.58 -4.79
C ALA A 6 -24.78 -15.19 -4.65
N VAL A 7 -24.52 -16.33 -5.30
CA VAL A 7 -23.21 -16.98 -5.29
C VAL A 7 -22.16 -16.13 -6.01
N ILE A 8 -22.51 -15.54 -7.17
CA ILE A 8 -21.60 -14.65 -7.90
C ILE A 8 -21.27 -13.40 -7.09
N ALA A 9 -22.26 -12.80 -6.44
CA ALA A 9 -22.05 -11.62 -5.58
C ALA A 9 -21.11 -11.93 -4.40
N ALA A 10 -21.32 -13.07 -3.72
CA ALA A 10 -20.46 -13.49 -2.63
C ALA A 10 -19.01 -13.75 -3.10
N ALA A 11 -18.83 -14.40 -4.25
CA ALA A 11 -17.52 -14.64 -4.84
C ALA A 11 -16.78 -13.33 -5.19
N LEU A 12 -17.49 -12.34 -5.74
CA LEU A 12 -16.93 -11.02 -6.04
C LEU A 12 -16.52 -10.26 -4.79
N VAL A 13 -17.32 -10.31 -3.72
CA VAL A 13 -16.98 -9.67 -2.44
C VAL A 13 -15.76 -10.32 -1.81
N VAL A 14 -15.68 -11.65 -1.79
CA VAL A 14 -14.50 -12.37 -1.26
C VAL A 14 -13.26 -12.06 -2.09
N PHE A 15 -13.38 -12.05 -3.42
CA PHE A 15 -12.28 -11.70 -4.30
C PHE A 15 -11.80 -10.26 -4.07
N LEU A 16 -12.73 -9.29 -3.98
CA LEU A 16 -12.40 -7.90 -3.66
C LEU A 16 -11.77 -7.76 -2.28
N ALA A 17 -12.28 -8.46 -1.26
CA ALA A 17 -11.71 -8.44 0.09
C ALA A 17 -10.29 -9.02 0.12
N VAL A 18 -10.03 -10.13 -0.58
CA VAL A 18 -8.69 -10.71 -0.72
C VAL A 18 -7.77 -9.79 -1.53
N TRP A 19 -8.29 -9.14 -2.56
CA TRP A 19 -7.50 -8.30 -3.45
C TRP A 19 -7.14 -6.95 -2.81
N ILE A 20 -8.10 -6.31 -2.11
CA ILE A 20 -7.87 -5.15 -1.25
C ILE A 20 -6.97 -5.57 -0.08
N GLY A 21 -7.24 -6.71 0.54
CA GLY A 21 -6.41 -7.27 1.61
C GLY A 21 -4.96 -7.48 1.18
N ARG A 22 -4.70 -7.92 -0.05
CA ARG A 22 -3.35 -8.01 -0.65
C ARG A 22 -2.77 -6.68 -1.11
N ALA A 23 -3.60 -5.69 -1.41
CA ALA A 23 -3.13 -4.33 -1.67
C ALA A 23 -2.73 -3.62 -0.37
N VAL A 24 -3.37 -3.99 0.74
CA VAL A 24 -3.15 -3.45 2.09
C VAL A 24 -2.09 -4.25 2.88
N ALA A 25 -2.02 -5.57 2.70
CA ALA A 25 -0.95 -6.43 3.19
C ALA A 25 0.17 -6.45 2.15
N GLY A 26 1.20 -5.66 2.24
CA GLY A 26 1.64 -4.76 3.29
C GLY A 26 2.97 -4.31 2.75
N TYR A 27 3.14 -3.01 2.61
CA TYR A 27 4.43 -2.46 2.23
C TYR A 27 5.33 -2.63 3.46
N SER A 28 5.95 -3.79 3.61
CA SER A 28 6.71 -4.14 4.81
C SER A 28 8.00 -3.34 4.84
N VAL A 29 8.00 -2.29 5.65
CA VAL A 29 9.21 -1.49 5.89
C VAL A 29 10.14 -2.32 6.76
N THR A 30 11.26 -2.75 6.18
CA THR A 30 12.29 -3.48 6.92
C THR A 30 13.11 -2.46 7.72
N PRO A 31 13.15 -2.55 9.05
CA PRO A 31 13.92 -1.62 9.87
C PRO A 31 15.41 -1.73 9.55
N PHE A 32 16.16 -0.65 9.73
CA PHE A 32 17.61 -0.72 9.61
C PHE A 32 18.20 -1.59 10.73
N GLU A 33 19.22 -2.38 10.40
CA GLU A 33 19.92 -3.20 11.40
C GLU A 33 20.73 -2.34 12.36
N GLN A 34 21.33 -1.24 11.86
CA GLN A 34 21.96 -0.21 12.66
C GLN A 34 21.06 1.03 12.64
N GLN A 35 20.89 1.70 13.77
CA GLN A 35 19.89 2.76 13.94
C GLN A 35 19.95 3.84 12.84
N ASP A 36 21.13 4.14 12.32
CA ASP A 36 21.40 5.22 11.37
C ASP A 36 21.93 4.74 10.01
N SER A 37 22.22 3.44 9.85
CA SER A 37 22.81 2.94 8.61
C SER A 37 22.39 1.51 8.28
N THR A 38 22.38 1.21 6.99
CA THR A 38 22.10 -0.13 6.50
C THR A 38 22.68 -0.32 5.12
N THR A 39 22.86 -1.57 4.73
CA THR A 39 23.21 -1.95 3.37
C THR A 39 21.97 -2.44 2.65
N VAL A 40 21.67 -1.89 1.48
CA VAL A 40 20.53 -2.29 0.66
C VAL A 40 21.00 -2.80 -0.69
N THR A 41 20.34 -3.86 -1.17
CA THR A 41 20.54 -4.33 -2.54
C THR A 41 19.44 -3.77 -3.41
N VAL A 42 19.81 -3.08 -4.48
CA VAL A 42 18.85 -2.47 -5.39
C VAL A 42 18.21 -3.55 -6.26
N GLY A 43 16.91 -3.74 -6.10
CA GLY A 43 16.10 -4.52 -7.03
C GLY A 43 15.79 -3.75 -8.32
N SER A 44 14.94 -4.32 -9.17
CA SER A 44 14.50 -3.71 -10.44
C SER A 44 13.78 -2.36 -10.32
N ARG A 45 13.41 -1.94 -9.11
CA ARG A 45 12.57 -0.76 -8.84
C ARG A 45 13.27 0.34 -8.05
N GLY A 46 14.51 0.12 -7.61
CA GLY A 46 15.13 0.92 -6.56
C GLY A 46 14.53 0.62 -5.17
N VAL A 47 15.22 1.09 -4.14
CA VAL A 47 14.82 0.90 -2.75
C VAL A 47 14.41 2.26 -2.19
N ALA A 48 13.20 2.37 -1.65
CA ALA A 48 12.76 3.57 -0.95
C ALA A 48 13.19 3.51 0.52
N ILE A 49 13.69 4.64 1.01
CA ILE A 49 14.06 4.83 2.41
C ILE A 49 12.94 5.58 3.13
N TRP A 50 12.57 5.06 4.28
CA TRP A 50 11.44 5.50 5.10
C TRP A 50 11.94 5.92 6.47
N VAL A 51 11.29 6.93 7.03
CA VAL A 51 11.49 7.38 8.41
C VAL A 51 10.14 7.44 9.11
N SER A 52 10.10 7.17 10.41
CA SER A 52 8.92 7.46 11.21
C SER A 52 8.56 8.96 11.14
N PRO A 53 7.31 9.37 11.35
CA PRO A 53 6.89 10.76 11.18
C PRO A 53 7.52 11.59 12.29
N GLN A 54 8.22 12.66 11.92
CA GLN A 54 8.91 13.54 12.85
C GLN A 54 8.77 15.00 12.43
N ASP A 55 8.87 15.90 13.40
CA ASP A 55 8.86 17.35 13.17
C ASP A 55 10.20 17.87 12.61
N ALA A 56 11.29 17.12 12.80
CA ALA A 56 12.62 17.51 12.37
C ALA A 56 12.94 17.01 10.95
N PRO A 57 13.51 17.86 10.07
CA PRO A 57 13.96 17.45 8.75
C PRO A 57 15.09 16.42 8.90
N THR A 58 14.91 15.27 8.25
CA THR A 58 15.86 14.17 8.28
C THR A 58 16.55 14.06 6.93
N SER A 59 17.87 13.93 6.93
CA SER A 59 18.66 13.71 5.72
C SER A 59 19.27 12.31 5.73
N CYS A 60 19.28 11.70 4.55
CA CYS A 60 19.99 10.46 4.29
C CYS A 60 20.93 10.67 3.09
N SER A 61 21.92 9.80 3.01
CA SER A 61 22.80 9.62 1.87
C SER A 61 22.83 8.14 1.50
N ALA A 62 23.02 7.84 0.22
CA ALA A 62 23.27 6.48 -0.23
C ALA A 62 24.45 6.52 -1.19
N THR A 63 25.39 5.61 -0.97
CA THR A 63 26.61 5.48 -1.77
C THR A 63 26.70 4.06 -2.31
N ASP A 64 26.90 3.96 -3.61
CA ASP A 64 27.17 2.69 -4.27
C ASP A 64 28.51 2.13 -3.79
N LEU A 65 28.54 0.89 -3.31
CA LEU A 65 29.76 0.33 -2.70
C LEU A 65 30.86 0.06 -3.74
N ASP A 66 30.49 -0.25 -4.98
CA ASP A 66 31.44 -0.60 -6.04
C ASP A 66 32.00 0.65 -6.72
N THR A 67 31.14 1.62 -7.01
CA THR A 67 31.51 2.83 -7.77
C THR A 67 31.79 4.05 -6.89
N GLN A 68 31.47 3.98 -5.59
CA GLN A 68 31.58 5.10 -4.64
C GLN A 68 30.80 6.35 -5.05
N ARG A 69 29.80 6.20 -5.92
CA ARG A 69 28.97 7.31 -6.41
C ARG A 69 27.73 7.52 -5.55
N PRO A 70 27.25 8.76 -5.42
CA PRO A 70 25.98 9.04 -4.75
C PRO A 70 24.81 8.42 -5.55
N ALA A 71 23.96 7.67 -4.86
CA ALA A 71 22.87 6.89 -5.43
C ALA A 71 21.49 7.27 -4.87
N LEU A 72 21.44 8.18 -3.90
CA LEU A 72 20.20 8.66 -3.32
C LEU A 72 19.60 9.78 -4.17
N HIS A 73 18.40 9.55 -4.67
CA HIS A 73 17.58 10.58 -5.29
C HIS A 73 16.55 11.11 -4.30
N GLY A 74 16.53 12.43 -4.12
CA GLY A 74 15.53 13.12 -3.32
C GLY A 74 14.11 12.88 -3.85
N SER A 75 13.18 12.62 -2.93
CA SER A 75 11.75 12.59 -3.24
C SER A 75 11.21 14.01 -3.14
N SER A 76 10.85 14.64 -4.26
CA SER A 76 10.19 15.96 -4.25
C SER A 76 8.76 15.92 -3.68
N SER A 77 8.20 14.73 -3.50
CA SER A 77 6.91 14.51 -2.86
C SER A 77 7.08 13.75 -1.54
N THR A 78 6.61 14.35 -0.45
CA THR A 78 6.43 13.66 0.83
C THR A 78 5.33 12.63 0.65
N VAL A 79 5.70 11.37 0.49
CA VAL A 79 4.75 10.26 0.42
C VAL A 79 4.71 9.62 1.79
N THR A 80 3.51 9.59 2.39
CA THR A 80 3.25 8.90 3.64
C THR A 80 2.57 7.56 3.38
N VAL A 81 2.99 6.52 4.11
CA VAL A 81 2.39 5.18 4.05
C VAL A 81 2.11 4.73 5.48
N THR A 82 0.95 4.12 5.72
CA THR A 82 0.64 3.49 7.02
C THR A 82 0.78 1.98 6.88
N ASP A 83 1.67 1.38 7.68
CA ASP A 83 1.90 -0.07 7.75
C ASP A 83 1.81 -0.53 9.21
N GLY A 84 1.00 -1.58 9.47
CA GLY A 84 0.86 -2.14 10.83
C GLY A 84 0.39 -1.15 11.92
N GLY A 85 -0.26 -0.04 11.55
CA GLY A 85 -0.64 1.04 12.47
C GLY A 85 0.44 2.10 12.70
N ARG A 86 1.61 1.98 12.05
CA ARG A 86 2.66 3.01 12.03
C ARG A 86 2.65 3.76 10.71
N THR A 87 2.71 5.08 10.77
CA THR A 87 2.88 5.92 9.59
C THR A 87 4.36 6.10 9.30
N TRP A 88 4.74 6.13 8.03
CA TRP A 88 6.11 6.28 7.54
C TRP A 88 6.14 7.37 6.48
N SER A 89 7.20 8.17 6.46
CA SER A 89 7.46 9.20 5.47
C SER A 89 8.65 8.82 4.61
N ARG A 90 8.52 8.95 3.28
CA ARG A 90 9.63 8.64 2.36
C ARG A 90 10.67 9.76 2.34
N VAL A 91 11.92 9.41 2.64
CA VAL A 91 13.07 10.33 2.60
C VAL A 91 13.69 10.41 1.20
N GLY A 92 13.81 9.27 0.52
CA GLY A 92 14.45 9.21 -0.79
C GLY A 92 14.35 7.83 -1.43
N ILE A 93 14.89 7.72 -2.64
CA ILE A 93 14.95 6.48 -3.40
C ILE A 93 16.39 6.21 -3.79
N VAL A 94 16.93 5.07 -3.36
CA VAL A 94 18.21 4.54 -3.81
C VAL A 94 18.01 3.94 -5.20
N LYS A 95 18.73 4.47 -6.19
CA LYS A 95 18.73 3.98 -7.56
C LYS A 95 20.12 3.47 -7.92
N GLY A 96 20.15 2.39 -8.67
CA GLY A 96 21.36 1.73 -9.14
C GLY A 96 21.00 0.60 -10.09
N GLU A 97 22.01 -0.11 -10.56
CA GLU A 97 21.78 -1.31 -11.38
C GLU A 97 21.13 -2.42 -10.53
N PRO A 98 20.21 -3.22 -11.09
CA PRO A 98 19.65 -4.35 -10.37
C PRO A 98 20.76 -5.29 -9.87
N GLY A 99 20.77 -5.57 -8.56
CA GLY A 99 21.81 -6.38 -7.90
C GLY A 99 22.96 -5.54 -7.30
N SER A 100 23.06 -4.25 -7.60
CA SER A 100 24.06 -3.37 -6.97
C SER A 100 23.77 -3.18 -5.48
N THR A 101 24.83 -3.06 -4.69
CA THR A 101 24.76 -2.90 -3.24
C THR A 101 25.15 -1.48 -2.83
N HIS A 102 24.32 -0.87 -1.98
CA HIS A 102 24.46 0.52 -1.57
C HIS A 102 24.48 0.63 -0.06
N LEU A 103 25.39 1.45 0.46
CA LEU A 103 25.41 1.83 1.87
C LEU A 103 24.55 3.08 2.06
N VAL A 104 23.52 2.96 2.88
CA VAL A 104 22.64 4.07 3.26
C VAL A 104 23.03 4.54 4.65
N ARG A 105 23.17 5.85 4.82
CA ARG A 105 23.42 6.51 6.11
C ARG A 105 22.48 7.69 6.29
N CYS A 106 21.82 7.75 7.44
CA CYS A 106 20.88 8.79 7.81
C CYS A 106 21.32 9.46 9.10
N ASN A 107 20.86 10.68 9.35
CA ASN A 107 21.03 11.27 10.68
C ASN A 107 20.15 10.54 11.70
N PRO A 108 20.64 10.24 12.92
CA PRO A 108 19.92 9.45 13.93
C PRO A 108 18.82 10.25 14.63
N THR A 109 17.90 10.83 13.86
CA THR A 109 16.75 11.58 14.38
C THR A 109 15.54 10.68 14.61
N GLY A 110 15.48 9.49 13.98
CA GLY A 110 14.31 8.62 14.04
C GLY A 110 14.53 7.15 13.80
N GLU A 111 13.40 6.43 13.70
CA GLU A 111 13.39 5.05 13.25
C GLU A 111 13.41 5.03 11.72
N PHE A 112 14.40 4.33 11.17
CA PHE A 112 14.58 4.18 9.73
C PHE A 112 14.23 2.79 9.27
N GLY A 113 13.75 2.72 8.04
CA GLY A 113 13.55 1.46 7.36
C GLY A 113 13.64 1.61 5.85
N TYR A 114 13.73 0.48 5.17
CA TYR A 114 13.80 0.41 3.73
C TYR A 114 12.80 -0.60 3.18
N ALA A 115 12.36 -0.37 1.95
CA ALA A 115 11.52 -1.30 1.21
C ALA A 115 11.56 -0.99 -0.27
N ASP A 116 11.19 -1.95 -1.11
CA ASP A 116 11.10 -1.80 -2.57
C ASP A 116 10.22 -0.62 -2.97
N ASN A 117 10.73 0.32 -3.77
CA ASN A 117 9.99 1.53 -4.14
C ASN A 117 8.58 1.22 -4.70
N PRO A 118 7.50 1.74 -4.06
CA PRO A 118 6.14 1.37 -4.45
C PRO A 118 5.77 2.02 -5.77
N ARG A 119 5.02 1.28 -6.61
CA ARG A 119 4.35 1.87 -7.77
C ARG A 119 3.13 2.65 -7.28
N ILE A 120 3.32 3.89 -6.84
CA ILE A 120 2.24 4.75 -6.29
C ILE A 120 1.02 4.79 -7.23
N GLY A 121 1.24 4.88 -8.55
CA GLY A 121 0.15 4.86 -9.53
C GLY A 121 -0.68 3.57 -9.53
N ARG A 122 -0.11 2.44 -9.11
CA ARG A 122 -0.80 1.15 -9.03
C ARG A 122 -1.64 1.03 -7.76
N TYR A 123 -1.16 1.55 -6.63
CA TYR A 123 -1.91 1.57 -5.37
C TYR A 123 -3.08 2.55 -5.39
N VAL A 124 -2.92 3.73 -5.98
CA VAL A 124 -4.03 4.68 -6.18
C VAL A 124 -5.08 4.09 -7.12
N LEU A 125 -4.66 3.46 -8.22
CA LEU A 125 -5.57 2.76 -9.12
C LEU A 125 -6.34 1.66 -8.38
N TYR A 126 -5.67 0.90 -7.52
CA TYR A 126 -6.30 -0.16 -6.73
C TYR A 126 -7.28 0.36 -5.68
N GLY A 127 -6.94 1.45 -4.99
CA GLY A 127 -7.84 2.11 -4.05
C GLY A 127 -9.08 2.69 -4.73
N VAL A 128 -8.91 3.38 -5.85
CA VAL A 128 -10.03 4.00 -6.60
C VAL A 128 -10.93 2.94 -7.22
N VAL A 129 -10.35 1.95 -7.91
CA VAL A 129 -11.12 0.88 -8.56
C VAL A 129 -11.79 -0.01 -7.52
N GLY A 130 -11.09 -0.34 -6.43
CA GLY A 130 -11.64 -1.13 -5.32
C GLY A 130 -12.79 -0.40 -4.61
N GLY A 131 -12.62 0.89 -4.32
CA GLY A 131 -13.67 1.72 -3.71
C GLY A 131 -14.91 1.87 -4.59
N ALA A 132 -14.72 2.09 -5.90
CA ALA A 132 -15.83 2.18 -6.84
C ALA A 132 -16.64 0.88 -6.93
N LEU A 133 -15.96 -0.28 -6.99
CA LEU A 133 -16.61 -1.59 -7.01
C LEU A 133 -17.35 -1.88 -5.71
N ALA A 134 -16.75 -1.54 -4.57
CA ALA A 134 -17.40 -1.68 -3.27
C ALA A 134 -18.69 -0.84 -3.19
N ALA A 135 -18.65 0.43 -3.61
CA ALA A 135 -19.82 1.30 -3.63
C ALA A 135 -20.94 0.76 -4.54
N LEU A 136 -20.60 0.32 -5.75
CA LEU A 136 -21.56 -0.30 -6.67
C LEU A 136 -22.20 -1.55 -6.08
N SER A 137 -21.41 -2.41 -5.42
CA SER A 137 -21.93 -3.61 -4.77
C SER A 137 -22.86 -3.29 -3.60
N GLY A 138 -22.55 -2.26 -2.81
CA GLY A 138 -23.40 -1.78 -1.72
C GLY A 138 -24.75 -1.24 -2.20
N ILE A 139 -24.74 -0.46 -3.29
CA ILE A 139 -25.96 0.05 -3.93
C ILE A 139 -26.82 -1.11 -4.43
N ALA A 140 -26.22 -2.09 -5.12
CA ALA A 140 -26.95 -3.25 -5.62
C ALA A 140 -27.58 -4.08 -4.48
N ALA A 141 -26.83 -4.33 -3.41
CA ALA A 141 -27.33 -5.03 -2.22
C ALA A 141 -28.51 -4.27 -1.57
N PHE A 142 -28.40 -2.95 -1.44
CA PHE A 142 -29.46 -2.10 -0.91
C PHE A 142 -30.75 -2.19 -1.74
N VAL A 143 -30.64 -2.13 -3.08
CA VAL A 143 -31.78 -2.27 -3.99
C VAL A 143 -32.44 -3.65 -3.85
N ILE A 144 -31.66 -4.73 -3.75
CA ILE A 144 -32.21 -6.08 -3.55
C ILE A 144 -33.00 -6.17 -2.24
N VAL A 145 -32.45 -5.64 -1.13
CA VAL A 145 -33.15 -5.62 0.17
C VAL A 145 -34.46 -4.83 0.06
N LEU A 146 -34.43 -3.68 -0.62
CA LEU A 146 -35.61 -2.84 -0.82
C LEU A 146 -36.71 -3.56 -1.62
N VAL A 147 -36.33 -4.23 -2.72
CA VAL A 147 -37.26 -5.03 -3.54
C VAL A 147 -37.83 -6.20 -2.74
N VAL A 148 -37.01 -6.91 -1.96
CA VAL A 148 -37.47 -8.01 -1.10
C VAL A 148 -38.42 -7.50 -0.04
N ALA A 149 -38.12 -6.37 0.61
CA ALA A 149 -38.98 -5.76 1.61
C ALA A 149 -40.34 -5.37 1.02
N ILE A 150 -40.36 -4.69 -0.13
CA ILE A 150 -41.60 -4.33 -0.83
C ILE A 150 -42.41 -5.58 -1.20
N LYS A 151 -41.74 -6.61 -1.76
CA LYS A 151 -42.41 -7.84 -2.19
C LYS A 151 -42.96 -8.65 -1.01
N ARG A 152 -42.28 -8.62 0.15
CA ARG A 152 -42.75 -9.26 1.38
C ARG A 152 -43.93 -8.51 1.99
N ASN A 153 -43.93 -7.18 1.92
CA ASN A 153 -45.03 -6.35 2.41
C ASN A 153 -46.29 -6.41 1.50
N ARG A 154 -46.12 -6.81 0.23
CA ARG A 154 -47.21 -6.99 -0.73
C ARG A 154 -47.82 -8.40 -0.76
N LYS A 155 -47.33 -9.37 0.03
CA LYS A 155 -47.98 -10.69 0.12
C LYS A 155 -49.25 -10.59 0.97
N PRO A 156 -50.43 -11.00 0.46
CA PRO A 156 -51.64 -11.10 1.27
C PRO A 156 -51.41 -12.12 2.40
N ARG A 157 -51.92 -11.83 3.61
CA ARG A 157 -51.99 -12.84 4.68
C ARG A 157 -52.79 -14.03 4.14
N PRO A 158 -52.31 -15.28 4.26
CA PRO A 158 -53.16 -16.43 4.01
C PRO A 158 -54.37 -16.32 4.96
N ALA A 159 -55.57 -16.35 4.38
CA ALA A 159 -56.83 -16.39 5.09
C ALA A 159 -57.00 -17.73 5.80
#